data_AF-A0A9P5NB83-F1
#
_entry.id   AF-A0A9P5NB83-F1
#
_cell.length_a   1.000
_cell.length_b   1.000
_cell.length_c   1.000
_cell.angle_alpha   90.00
_cell.angle_beta   90.00
_cell.angle_gamma   90.00
#
_symmetry.space_group_name_H-M   'P 1'
#
loop_
_entity.id
_entity.type
_entity.pdbx_description
1 polymer ?
#
loop_
_entity_poly.entity_id
_entity_poly.type
_entity_poly.pdbx_seq_one_letter_code
_entity_poly.pdbx_strand_id
1 'polypeptide(L)'
;VKTASEWSTAWRHAARATSFVFKHRKQELDDYGEYIECLFAAKHDSAHCTVILYDSAICTFIAGGQQTLLTDVNRFTHLYATIVMPDGIDHASGSYHRTTQSSAKSKICNKFNNGTCTARDDEWRYLHTCKGYGQTGHGEKSCPNK
;
A
#
# COMPACT_ATOMS: atom_id res chain seq x y z
N VAL A 1 -10.47 1.78 -6.29
CA VAL A 1 -11.29 0.69 -5.75
C VAL A 1 -11.19 0.72 -4.23
N LYS A 2 -12.31 0.93 -3.54
CA LYS A 2 -12.42 1.02 -2.08
C LYS A 2 -13.50 0.09 -1.51
N THR A 3 -14.46 -0.35 -2.31
CA THR A 3 -15.56 -1.23 -1.90
C THR A 3 -15.63 -2.46 -2.79
N ALA A 4 -16.35 -3.49 -2.34
CA ALA A 4 -16.62 -4.68 -3.14
C ALA A 4 -17.33 -4.35 -4.48
N SER A 5 -18.31 -3.45 -4.46
CA SER A 5 -19.04 -3.03 -5.67
C SER A 5 -18.19 -2.24 -6.66
N GLU A 6 -17.31 -1.35 -6.16
CA GLU A 6 -16.31 -0.68 -6.99
C GLU A 6 -15.33 -1.68 -7.58
N TRP A 7 -14.93 -2.69 -6.80
CA TRP A 7 -14.02 -3.75 -7.24
C TRP A 7 -14.65 -4.58 -8.36
N SER A 8 -15.85 -5.12 -8.16
CA SER A 8 -16.55 -5.92 -9.18
C SER A 8 -16.76 -5.15 -10.48
N THR A 9 -17.08 -3.87 -10.39
CA THR A 9 -17.22 -3.01 -11.57
C THR A 9 -15.87 -2.84 -12.30
N ALA A 10 -14.81 -2.51 -11.56
CA ALA A 10 -13.47 -2.34 -12.11
C ALA A 10 -12.94 -3.64 -12.73
N TRP A 11 -13.08 -4.77 -12.03
CA TRP A 11 -12.66 -6.08 -12.50
C TRP A 11 -13.39 -6.46 -13.80
N ARG A 12 -14.71 -6.29 -13.85
CA ARG A 12 -15.48 -6.58 -15.07
C ARG A 12 -15.01 -5.76 -16.27
N HIS A 13 -14.66 -4.49 -16.09
CA HIS A 13 -14.08 -3.67 -17.17
C HIS A 13 -12.69 -4.17 -17.57
N ALA A 14 -11.83 -4.47 -16.60
CA ALA A 14 -10.50 -4.99 -16.84
C ALA A 14 -10.53 -6.36 -17.55
N ALA A 15 -11.38 -7.29 -17.10
CA ALA A 15 -11.56 -8.62 -17.66
C ALA A 15 -12.10 -8.55 -19.10
N ARG A 16 -13.06 -7.66 -19.39
CA ARG A 16 -13.55 -7.43 -20.75
C ARG A 16 -12.46 -6.88 -21.68
N ALA A 17 -11.71 -5.88 -21.22
CA ALA A 17 -10.61 -5.32 -22.01
C ALA A 17 -9.49 -6.36 -22.26
N THR A 18 -9.14 -7.12 -21.22
CA THR A 18 -8.10 -8.15 -21.30
C THR A 18 -8.53 -9.30 -22.19
N SER A 19 -9.75 -9.81 -22.06
CA SER A 19 -10.29 -10.89 -22.91
C SER A 19 -10.51 -10.47 -24.36
N PHE A 20 -10.73 -9.18 -24.63
CA PHE A 20 -10.77 -8.66 -26.00
C PHE A 20 -9.42 -8.85 -26.71
N VAL A 21 -8.30 -8.58 -26.02
CA VAL A 21 -6.94 -8.76 -26.54
C VAL A 21 -6.51 -10.24 -26.45
N PHE A 22 -6.80 -10.90 -25.34
CA PHE A 22 -6.38 -12.26 -25.01
C PHE A 22 -7.58 -13.19 -24.81
N LYS A 23 -8.25 -13.55 -25.91
CA LYS A 23 -9.49 -14.35 -25.88
C LYS A 23 -9.37 -15.66 -25.10
N HIS A 24 -8.21 -16.32 -25.18
CA HIS A 24 -7.94 -17.58 -24.48
C HIS A 24 -7.92 -17.45 -22.95
N ARG A 25 -7.73 -16.23 -22.41
CA ARG A 25 -7.73 -15.97 -20.97
C ARG A 25 -9.11 -15.66 -20.39
N LYS A 26 -10.18 -15.69 -21.21
CA LYS A 26 -11.52 -15.33 -20.75
C LYS A 26 -11.97 -16.17 -19.55
N GLN A 27 -11.82 -17.50 -19.64
CA GLN A 27 -12.24 -18.40 -18.57
C GLN A 27 -11.46 -18.12 -17.28
N GLU A 28 -10.13 -17.97 -17.37
CA GLU A 28 -9.27 -17.65 -16.23
C GLU A 28 -9.70 -16.34 -15.52
N LEU A 29 -10.06 -15.31 -16.29
CA LEU A 29 -10.50 -14.02 -15.75
C LEU A 29 -11.89 -14.09 -15.11
N ASP A 30 -12.79 -14.89 -15.68
CA ASP A 30 -14.13 -15.12 -15.13
C ASP A 30 -14.02 -15.92 -13.81
N ASP A 31 -13.26 -17.01 -13.80
CA ASP A 31 -13.02 -17.86 -12.63
C ASP A 31 -12.35 -17.09 -11.48
N TYR A 32 -11.34 -16.27 -11.80
CA TYR A 32 -10.69 -15.41 -10.81
C TYR A 32 -11.63 -14.33 -10.27
N GLY A 33 -12.46 -13.75 -11.14
CA GLY A 33 -13.47 -12.78 -10.73
C GLY A 33 -14.42 -13.37 -9.70
N GLU A 34 -14.98 -14.53 -10.00
CA GLU A 34 -15.88 -15.26 -9.10
C GLU A 34 -15.19 -15.60 -7.77
N TYR A 35 -13.93 -16.05 -7.81
CA TYR A 35 -13.16 -16.34 -6.61
C TYR A 35 -13.05 -15.14 -5.65
N ILE A 36 -12.70 -13.96 -6.15
CA ILE A 36 -12.58 -12.76 -5.31
C ILE A 36 -13.96 -12.27 -4.84
N GLU A 37 -15.00 -12.37 -5.67
CA GLU A 37 -16.38 -12.06 -5.25
C GLU A 37 -16.87 -12.96 -4.11
N CYS A 38 -16.53 -14.25 -4.17
CA CYS A 38 -16.80 -15.19 -3.07
C CYS A 38 -16.06 -14.80 -1.80
N LEU A 39 -14.83 -14.27 -1.89
CA LEU A 39 -14.11 -13.75 -0.72
C LEU A 39 -14.78 -12.52 -0.11
N PHE A 40 -15.32 -11.60 -0.91
CA PHE A 40 -16.13 -10.52 -0.37
C PHE A 40 -17.38 -11.06 0.32
N ALA A 41 -18.12 -11.98 -0.31
CA ALA A 41 -19.32 -12.58 0.27
C ALA A 41 -19.06 -13.36 1.57
N ALA A 42 -17.87 -13.94 1.72
CA ALA A 42 -17.48 -14.72 2.89
C ALA A 42 -16.92 -13.86 4.05
N LYS A 43 -16.73 -12.56 3.86
CA LYS A 43 -16.14 -11.65 4.84
C LYS A 43 -17.14 -10.60 5.28
N HIS A 44 -16.93 -10.08 6.50
CA HIS A 44 -17.68 -8.93 6.98
C HIS A 44 -17.20 -7.66 6.25
N ASP A 45 -18.09 -6.68 6.04
CA ASP A 45 -17.79 -5.43 5.34
C ASP A 45 -16.55 -4.71 5.88
N SER A 46 -16.31 -4.78 7.19
CA SER A 46 -15.13 -4.19 7.83
C SER A 46 -13.81 -4.81 7.37
N ALA A 47 -13.83 -6.03 6.83
CA ALA A 47 -12.68 -6.75 6.31
C ALA A 47 -12.57 -6.68 4.77
N HIS A 48 -13.48 -6.01 4.06
CA HIS A 48 -13.39 -5.89 2.60
C HIS A 48 -12.11 -5.19 2.13
N CYS A 49 -11.53 -4.32 2.95
CA CYS A 49 -10.25 -3.69 2.62
C CYS A 49 -9.11 -4.71 2.48
N THR A 50 -9.09 -5.79 3.26
CA THR A 50 -8.04 -6.82 3.18
C THR A 50 -8.22 -7.70 1.95
N VAL A 51 -9.46 -7.94 1.50
CA VAL A 51 -9.74 -8.63 0.23
C VAL A 51 -9.22 -7.82 -0.96
N ILE A 52 -9.44 -6.50 -0.98
CA ILE A 52 -8.89 -5.61 -2.02
C ILE A 52 -7.35 -5.61 -2.01
N LEU A 53 -6.74 -5.59 -0.82
CA LEU A 53 -5.28 -5.65 -0.69
C LEU A 53 -4.72 -7.00 -1.19
N TYR A 54 -5.40 -8.10 -0.87
CA TYR A 54 -5.05 -9.43 -1.33
C TYR A 54 -5.10 -9.55 -2.85
N ASP A 55 -6.16 -9.07 -3.50
CA ASP A 55 -6.27 -8.97 -4.97
C ASP A 55 -5.11 -8.17 -5.58
N SER A 56 -4.80 -7.00 -5.00
CA SER A 56 -3.68 -6.17 -5.46
C SER A 56 -2.32 -6.88 -5.32
N ALA A 57 -2.13 -7.67 -4.25
CA ALA A 57 -0.92 -8.45 -4.05
C ALA A 57 -0.78 -9.57 -5.09
N ILE A 58 -1.88 -10.27 -5.40
CA ILE A 58 -1.91 -11.28 -6.47
C ILE A 58 -1.56 -10.66 -7.82
N CYS A 59 -2.22 -9.55 -8.20
CA CYS A 59 -1.95 -8.87 -9.47
C CYS A 59 -0.49 -8.44 -9.60
N THR A 60 0.10 -7.95 -8.50
CA THR A 60 1.53 -7.57 -8.45
C THR A 60 2.45 -8.79 -8.59
N PHE A 61 2.13 -9.89 -7.92
CA PHE A 61 2.89 -11.14 -8.00
C PHE A 61 2.95 -11.68 -9.43
N ILE A 62 1.81 -11.66 -10.13
CA ILE A 62 1.71 -12.13 -11.52
C ILE A 62 2.44 -11.18 -12.47
N ALA A 63 2.30 -9.86 -12.28
CA ALA A 63 3.00 -8.85 -13.07
C ALA A 63 4.53 -8.97 -12.94
N GLY A 64 5.04 -9.53 -11.84
CA GLY A 64 6.45 -9.82 -11.61
C GLY A 64 7.08 -10.89 -12.51
N GLY A 65 6.33 -11.47 -13.45
CA GLY A 65 6.89 -12.36 -14.49
C GLY A 65 7.00 -13.83 -14.09
N GLN A 66 6.31 -14.25 -13.04
CA GLN A 66 6.14 -15.68 -12.73
C GLN A 66 5.20 -16.30 -13.77
N GLN A 67 5.52 -17.48 -14.30
CA GLN A 67 4.54 -18.28 -15.07
C GLN A 67 3.49 -18.82 -14.11
N THR A 68 2.51 -17.97 -13.78
CA THR A 68 1.47 -18.23 -12.79
C THR A 68 0.17 -17.65 -13.29
N LEU A 69 -0.88 -18.47 -13.28
CA LEU A 69 -2.23 -18.05 -13.65
C LEU A 69 -2.94 -17.44 -12.45
N LEU A 70 -3.92 -16.58 -12.70
CA LEU A 70 -4.81 -16.05 -11.67
C LEU A 70 -5.57 -17.17 -10.94
N THR A 71 -5.81 -18.29 -11.63
CA THR A 71 -6.49 -19.48 -11.10
C THR A 71 -5.58 -20.40 -10.28
N ASP A 72 -4.27 -20.12 -10.20
CA ASP A 72 -3.33 -20.90 -9.38
C ASP A 72 -3.43 -20.51 -7.90
N VAL A 73 -4.65 -20.56 -7.32
CA VAL A 73 -4.97 -20.02 -5.99
C VAL A 73 -4.03 -20.55 -4.90
N ASN A 74 -3.58 -21.80 -5.01
CA ASN A 74 -2.63 -22.42 -4.08
C ASN A 74 -1.30 -21.65 -3.98
N ARG A 75 -0.89 -20.96 -5.03
CA ARG A 75 0.33 -20.13 -5.03
C ARG A 75 0.15 -18.84 -4.23
N PHE A 76 -1.08 -18.44 -3.96
CA PHE A 76 -1.42 -17.21 -3.23
C PHE A 76 -1.84 -17.46 -1.78
N THR A 77 -1.87 -18.72 -1.32
CA THR A 77 -2.25 -19.07 0.06
C THR A 77 -1.42 -18.31 1.11
N HIS A 78 -0.13 -18.12 0.85
CA HIS A 78 0.75 -17.34 1.74
C HIS A 78 0.35 -15.85 1.80
N LEU A 79 -0.11 -15.25 0.69
CA LEU A 79 -0.63 -13.89 0.67
C LEU A 79 -1.96 -13.81 1.43
N TYR A 80 -2.84 -14.80 1.27
CA TYR A 80 -4.10 -14.87 2.00
C TYR A 80 -3.86 -14.97 3.52
N ALA A 81 -2.96 -15.86 3.94
CA ALA A 81 -2.60 -16.01 5.35
C ALA A 81 -1.98 -14.74 5.94
N THR A 82 -1.20 -13.99 5.16
CA THR A 82 -0.54 -12.77 5.66
C THR A 82 -1.51 -11.59 5.77
N ILE A 83 -2.39 -11.42 4.78
CA ILE A 83 -3.22 -10.22 4.59
C ILE A 83 -4.63 -10.38 5.16
N VAL A 84 -5.24 -11.55 4.96
CA VAL A 84 -6.68 -11.75 5.19
C VAL A 84 -6.96 -12.48 6.50
N MET A 85 -6.05 -13.33 6.97
CA MET A 85 -6.24 -14.08 8.21
C MET A 85 -6.00 -13.23 9.46
N PRO A 86 -6.75 -13.43 10.55
CA PRO A 86 -6.64 -12.61 11.76
C PRO A 86 -5.28 -12.59 12.46
N ASP A 87 -4.53 -13.68 12.31
CA ASP A 87 -3.19 -13.90 12.83
C ASP A 87 -2.09 -13.48 11.84
N GLY A 88 -2.47 -12.95 10.68
CA GLY A 88 -1.56 -12.45 9.67
C GLY A 88 -0.83 -11.19 10.12
N ILE A 89 0.43 -11.05 9.68
CA ILE A 89 1.32 -9.93 10.02
C ILE A 89 0.72 -8.59 9.57
N ASP A 90 -0.07 -8.61 8.48
CA ASP A 90 -0.74 -7.44 7.92
C ASP A 90 -2.17 -7.22 8.46
N HIS A 91 -2.71 -8.16 9.25
CA HIS A 91 -4.04 -8.03 9.84
C HIS A 91 -4.02 -7.12 11.09
N ALA A 92 -2.94 -7.18 11.89
CA ALA A 92 -2.78 -6.33 13.08
C ALA A 92 -2.55 -4.84 12.73
N SER A 93 -2.16 -4.53 11.50
CA SER A 93 -1.92 -3.17 11.01
C SER A 93 -3.16 -2.55 10.37
N GLY A 94 -4.36 -2.83 10.92
CA GLY A 94 -5.72 -2.43 10.50
C GLY A 94 -6.00 -0.93 10.24
N SER A 95 -4.97 -0.13 10.02
CA SER A 95 -5.01 1.09 9.23
C SER A 95 -3.88 1.06 8.22
N TYR A 96 -4.05 0.27 7.15
CA TYR A 96 -3.44 0.60 5.85
C TYR A 96 -4.12 1.87 5.32
N HIS A 97 -3.88 3.00 5.99
CA HIS A 97 -3.63 4.21 5.25
C HIS A 97 -2.62 3.81 4.18
N ARG A 98 -2.96 4.01 2.90
CA ARG A 98 -1.96 4.16 1.85
C ARG A 98 -0.87 4.99 2.49
N THR A 99 0.28 4.39 2.77
CA THR A 99 1.49 5.15 2.97
C THR A 99 1.82 5.71 1.59
N THR A 100 1.03 6.71 1.13
CA THR A 100 1.69 7.96 0.78
C THR A 100 2.71 8.14 1.87
N GLN A 101 3.99 8.07 1.51
CA GLN A 101 5.06 8.49 2.39
C GLN A 101 4.77 9.95 2.78
N SER A 102 3.82 10.20 3.69
CA SER A 102 3.96 11.24 4.67
C SER A 102 5.14 10.74 5.47
N SER A 103 6.30 11.20 5.01
CA SER A 103 7.51 11.23 5.80
C SER A 103 7.11 11.89 7.11
N ALA A 104 6.69 11.09 8.09
CA ALA A 104 6.85 11.45 9.48
C ALA A 104 8.29 11.98 9.54
N LYS A 105 8.44 13.23 9.96
CA LYS A 105 9.71 13.95 9.91
C LYS A 105 10.66 13.24 10.88
N SER A 106 11.23 12.10 10.51
CA SER A 106 12.04 11.26 11.42
C SER A 106 13.52 11.64 11.35
N LYS A 107 13.91 12.42 10.34
CA LYS A 107 15.30 12.84 10.14
C LYS A 107 15.42 14.33 10.39
N ILE A 108 16.39 14.70 11.23
CA ILE A 108 16.79 16.09 11.48
C ILE A 108 17.36 16.68 10.17
N CYS A 109 17.02 17.94 9.87
CA CYS A 109 17.55 18.63 8.70
C CYS A 109 18.98 19.11 8.95
N ASN A 110 19.95 18.51 8.25
CA ASN A 110 21.34 18.96 8.32
C ASN A 110 21.55 20.36 7.70
N LYS A 111 20.77 20.74 6.67
CA LYS A 111 20.87 22.10 6.08
C LYS A 111 20.44 23.19 7.05
N PHE A 112 19.40 22.93 7.85
CA PHE A 112 18.95 23.83 8.90
C PHE A 112 20.03 24.00 9.98
N ASN A 113 20.60 22.88 10.44
CA ASN A 113 21.71 22.90 11.41
C ASN A 113 22.97 23.59 10.88
N ASN A 114 23.17 23.60 9.55
CA ASN A 114 24.28 24.27 8.89
C ASN A 114 24.01 25.75 8.54
N GLY A 115 22.80 26.26 8.80
CA GLY A 115 22.39 27.64 8.53
C GLY A 115 22.05 27.94 7.06
N THR A 116 21.84 26.90 6.24
CA THR A 116 21.67 27.02 4.78
C THR A 116 20.32 26.51 4.28
N CYS A 117 19.37 26.24 5.18
CA CYS A 117 18.01 25.86 4.79
C CYS A 117 17.17 27.09 4.46
N THR A 118 16.58 27.12 3.28
CA THR A 118 15.65 28.17 2.83
C THR A 118 14.18 27.73 2.90
N ALA A 119 13.93 26.47 3.25
CA ALA A 119 12.58 25.94 3.38
C ALA A 119 11.94 26.37 4.70
N ARG A 120 10.62 26.55 4.71
CA ARG A 120 9.84 26.83 5.93
C ARG A 120 9.56 25.52 6.69
N ASP A 121 9.40 25.63 8.01
CA ASP A 121 9.25 24.49 8.93
C ASP A 121 8.03 23.61 8.62
N ASP A 122 6.98 24.21 8.07
CA ASP A 122 5.69 23.62 7.70
C ASP A 122 5.75 22.85 6.37
N GLU A 123 6.54 23.32 5.42
CA GLU A 123 6.65 22.74 4.06
C GLU A 123 7.73 21.65 3.95
N TRP A 124 8.65 21.56 4.92
CA TRP A 124 9.85 20.74 4.78
C TRP A 124 9.73 19.32 5.33
N ARG A 125 10.30 18.36 4.57
CA ARG A 125 10.30 16.91 4.86
C ARG A 125 11.12 16.50 6.10
N TYR A 126 12.05 17.34 6.54
CA TYR A 126 12.97 17.06 7.65
C TYR A 126 12.68 17.98 8.85
N LEU A 127 12.98 17.55 10.08
CA LEU A 127 12.78 18.36 11.30
C LEU A 127 13.78 19.51 11.38
N HIS A 128 13.29 20.72 11.60
CA HIS A 128 14.10 21.89 11.96
C HIS A 128 14.33 21.92 13.48
N THR A 129 15.17 21.00 13.91
CA THR A 129 15.55 20.83 15.31
C THR A 129 17.07 20.87 15.42
N CYS A 130 17.57 21.54 16.46
CA CYS A 130 18.99 21.59 16.78
C CYS A 130 19.53 20.17 17.06
N LYS A 131 20.60 19.77 16.37
CA LYS A 131 21.20 18.45 16.53
C LYS A 131 21.85 18.24 17.91
N GLY A 132 22.36 19.32 18.52
CA GLY A 132 23.01 19.24 19.83
C GLY A 132 22.03 19.04 20.99
N TYR A 133 20.96 19.85 21.02
CA TYR A 133 20.08 19.96 22.20
C TYR A 133 18.63 19.56 21.93
N GLY A 134 18.26 19.25 20.68
CA GLY A 134 16.88 18.83 20.37
C GLY A 134 15.84 19.95 20.42
N GLN A 135 16.25 21.23 20.51
CA GLN A 135 15.34 22.38 20.56
C GLN A 135 14.99 22.92 19.16
N THR A 136 13.80 23.49 19.02
CA THR A 136 13.35 24.18 17.79
C THR A 136 13.74 25.67 17.82
N GLY A 137 13.66 26.35 16.68
CA GLY A 137 13.93 27.79 16.56
C GLY A 137 15.38 28.17 16.25
N HIS A 138 16.35 27.26 16.39
CA HIS A 138 17.74 27.47 15.96
C HIS A 138 18.39 26.19 15.45
N GLY A 139 19.33 26.32 14.53
CA GLY A 139 20.22 25.23 14.09
C GLY A 139 21.48 25.12 14.95
N GLU A 140 22.17 23.98 14.91
CA GLU A 140 23.41 23.70 15.64
C GLU A 140 24.47 24.82 15.58
N LYS A 141 24.64 25.46 14.42
CA LYS A 141 25.59 26.60 14.28
C LYS A 141 25.22 27.84 15.08
N SER A 142 23.93 28.05 15.31
CA SER A 142 23.38 29.20 16.00
C SER A 142 22.91 28.83 17.41
N CYS A 143 23.44 27.74 17.95
CA CYS A 143 23.11 27.28 19.28
C CYS A 143 23.78 28.17 20.34
N PRO A 144 23.01 28.72 21.30
CA PRO A 144 23.54 29.66 22.29
C PRO A 144 24.53 29.02 23.29
N ASN A 145 24.50 27.70 23.45
CA ASN A 145 25.37 26.96 24.37
C ASN A 145 26.39 26.10 23.62
N LYS A 146 27.24 26.72 22.82
CA LYS A 146 28.27 25.99 22.06
C LYS A 146 29.54 25.76 22.87
#